data_AF-A0A554VPQ4-F1
#
_entry.id   AF-A0A554VPQ4-F1
#
_cell.length_a   1.000
_cell.length_b   1.000
_cell.length_c   1.000
_cell.angle_alpha   90.00
_cell.angle_beta   90.00
_cell.angle_gamma   90.00
#
_symmetry.space_group_name_H-M   'P 1'
#
loop_
_entity.id
_entity.type
_entity.pdbx_description
1 polymer ?
#
loop_
_entity_poly.entity_id
_entity_poly.type
_entity_poly.pdbx_seq_one_letter_code
_entity_poly.pdbx_strand_id
1 'polypeptide(L)'
;MNLDPVYKLPNFSQTAGLTDDETKILKIIRNKTFKTIKVTKRNGDVDSIEGIERIQDLDKIEKLIESGEYQNMEIKQQNGKIVSAHRTIRTNFARK
;
A
#
# COMPACT_ATOMS: atom_id res chain seq x y z
N MET A 1 -32.25 -24.41 3.38
CA MET A 1 -31.09 -23.74 4.02
C MET A 1 -30.28 -23.09 2.92
N ASN A 2 -30.11 -21.77 2.98
CA ASN A 2 -29.29 -21.06 2.01
C ASN A 2 -27.83 -21.22 2.46
N LEU A 3 -27.07 -22.08 1.78
CA LEU A 3 -25.65 -22.27 2.03
C LEU A 3 -24.89 -21.30 1.10
N ASP A 4 -25.02 -20.00 1.39
CA ASP A 4 -24.05 -19.05 0.84
C ASP A 4 -22.66 -19.50 1.27
N PRO A 5 -21.67 -19.60 0.36
CA PRO A 5 -20.35 -20.08 0.73
C PRO A 5 -19.72 -19.07 1.68
N VAL A 6 -19.70 -19.41 2.98
CA VAL A 6 -18.98 -18.70 4.04
C VAL A 6 -17.47 -18.64 3.73
N TYR A 7 -17.01 -19.46 2.79
CA TYR A 7 -15.66 -19.49 2.27
C TYR A 7 -15.56 -18.79 0.92
N LYS A 8 -15.10 -17.54 0.92
CA LYS A 8 -14.59 -16.88 -0.29
C LYS A 8 -13.20 -17.45 -0.57
N LEU A 9 -13.00 -18.01 -1.77
CA LEU A 9 -11.66 -18.44 -2.22
C LEU A 9 -10.68 -17.27 -2.04
N PRO A 10 -9.51 -17.49 -1.41
CA PRO A 10 -8.51 -16.44 -1.30
C PRO A 10 -8.13 -16.00 -2.71
N ASN A 11 -8.34 -14.73 -3.02
CA ASN A 11 -7.96 -14.21 -4.31
C ASN A 11 -6.44 -14.08 -4.35
N PHE A 12 -5.77 -15.11 -4.89
CA PHE A 12 -4.32 -15.12 -5.12
C PHE A 12 -3.85 -14.04 -6.13
N SER A 13 -4.77 -13.32 -6.78
CA SER A 13 -4.45 -12.17 -7.63
C SER A 13 -4.19 -10.88 -6.85
N GLN A 14 -4.46 -10.82 -5.54
CA GLN A 14 -4.35 -9.57 -4.77
C GLN A 14 -2.92 -9.00 -4.70
N THR A 15 -1.90 -9.82 -4.96
CA THR A 15 -0.51 -9.37 -5.03
C THR A 15 0.09 -9.50 -6.43
N ALA A 16 -0.71 -9.93 -7.42
CA ALA A 16 -0.21 -10.08 -8.78
C ALA A 16 0.17 -8.71 -9.34
N GLY A 17 1.45 -8.49 -9.59
CA GLY A 17 1.99 -7.20 -10.06
C GLY A 17 2.49 -6.26 -8.97
N LEU A 18 2.48 -6.68 -7.69
CA LEU A 18 3.20 -6.00 -6.62
C LEU A 18 4.64 -6.52 -6.53
N THR A 19 5.56 -5.60 -6.27
CA THR A 19 6.95 -5.90 -5.89
C THR A 19 7.04 -6.51 -4.49
N ASP A 20 8.18 -7.10 -4.17
CA ASP A 20 8.43 -7.66 -2.83
C ASP A 20 8.30 -6.62 -1.73
N ASP A 21 8.71 -5.37 -2.01
CA ASP A 21 8.65 -4.29 -1.04
C ASP A 21 7.22 -3.76 -0.87
N GLU A 22 6.45 -3.64 -1.95
CA GLU A 22 4.99 -3.38 -1.89
C GLU A 22 4.27 -4.45 -1.06
N THR A 23 4.63 -5.71 -1.24
CA THR A 23 4.05 -6.83 -0.50
C THR A 23 4.40 -6.77 0.99
N LYS A 24 5.64 -6.40 1.35
CA LYS A 24 6.04 -6.20 2.76
C LYS A 24 5.28 -5.04 3.41
N ILE A 25 5.18 -3.92 2.70
CA ILE A 25 4.44 -2.74 3.13
C ILE A 25 2.97 -3.09 3.38
N LEU A 26 2.32 -3.78 2.43
CA LEU A 26 0.93 -4.20 2.55
C LEU A 26 0.70 -5.09 3.79
N LYS A 27 1.64 -6.00 4.10
CA LYS A 27 1.57 -6.82 5.32
C LYS A 27 1.68 -5.98 6.59
N ILE A 28 2.58 -4.98 6.63
CA ILE A 28 2.75 -4.09 7.79
C ILE A 28 1.48 -3.27 8.04
N ILE A 29 0.87 -2.78 6.96
CA ILE A 29 -0.40 -2.04 6.97
C ILE A 29 -1.52 -2.91 7.53
N ARG A 30 -1.72 -4.12 6.98
CA ARG A 30 -2.75 -5.07 7.42
C ARG A 30 -2.60 -5.52 8.88
N ASN A 31 -1.35 -5.71 9.31
CA ASN A 31 -1.04 -6.09 10.69
C ASN A 31 -1.11 -4.90 11.66
N LYS A 32 -1.32 -3.67 11.17
CA LYS A 32 -1.33 -2.43 11.95
C LYS A 32 -0.06 -2.23 12.79
N THR A 33 1.07 -2.77 12.33
CA THR A 33 2.37 -2.71 13.03
C THR A 33 3.17 -1.49 12.59
N PHE A 34 2.52 -0.32 12.51
CA PHE A 34 3.16 0.92 12.09
C PHE A 34 2.87 2.08 13.05
N LYS A 35 3.83 3.02 13.08
CA LYS A 35 3.77 4.30 13.78
C LYS A 35 3.43 5.43 12.82
N THR A 36 3.97 5.41 11.61
CA THR A 36 3.71 6.44 10.60
C THR A 36 3.77 5.83 9.20
N ILE A 37 2.89 6.26 8.31
CA ILE A 37 2.93 5.98 6.88
C ILE A 37 3.00 7.31 6.15
N LYS A 38 3.97 7.48 5.27
CA LYS A 38 4.09 8.63 4.37
C LYS A 38 4.01 8.13 2.93
N VAL A 39 3.10 8.71 2.16
CA VAL A 39 2.88 8.36 0.75
C VAL A 39 3.05 9.60 -0.10
N THR A 40 3.97 9.53 -1.07
CA THR A 40 4.07 10.52 -2.14
C THR A 40 3.34 9.97 -3.36
N LYS A 41 2.22 10.60 -3.71
CA LYS A 41 1.40 10.26 -4.88
C LYS A 41 2.11 10.70 -6.17
N ARG A 42 1.68 10.14 -7.30
CA ARG A 42 2.26 10.49 -8.61
C ARG A 42 2.08 11.96 -9.00
N ASN A 43 1.05 12.62 -8.51
CA ASN A 43 0.81 14.04 -8.74
C ASN A 43 1.69 14.96 -7.86
N GLY A 44 2.54 14.40 -6.99
CA GLY A 44 3.40 15.13 -6.07
C GLY A 44 2.77 15.38 -4.70
N ASP A 45 1.49 15.08 -4.49
CA ASP A 45 0.84 15.24 -3.19
C ASP A 45 1.43 14.27 -2.17
N VAL A 46 1.55 14.74 -0.94
CA VAL A 46 2.08 13.96 0.18
C VAL A 46 0.98 13.77 1.22
N ASP A 47 0.57 12.52 1.43
CA ASP A 47 -0.31 12.13 2.52
C ASP A 47 0.55 11.48 3.64
N SER A 48 0.25 11.81 4.90
CA SER A 48 0.89 11.21 6.07
C SER A 48 -0.16 10.74 7.07
N ILE A 49 0.02 9.54 7.60
CA ILE A 49 -0.88 8.91 8.58
C ILE A 49 -0.05 8.50 9.77
N GLU A 50 -0.44 8.93 10.97
CA GLU A 50 0.17 8.52 12.24
C GLU A 50 -0.70 7.45 12.91
N GLY A 51 -0.08 6.40 13.44
CA GLY A 51 -0.70 5.16 13.95
C GLY A 51 -1.62 5.30 15.17
N ILE A 52 -2.03 6.53 15.51
CA ILE A 52 -3.01 6.85 16.53
C ILE A 52 -4.33 7.31 15.88
N GLU A 53 -4.31 7.84 14.65
CA GLU A 53 -5.51 8.30 13.95
C GLU A 53 -6.03 7.28 12.91
N ARG A 54 -7.21 6.74 13.27
CA ARG A 54 -8.28 6.13 12.46
C ARG A 54 -7.90 5.11 11.37
N ILE A 55 -8.36 3.90 11.65
CA ILE A 55 -8.57 2.71 10.80
C ILE A 55 -9.24 2.99 9.43
N GLN A 56 -9.80 4.19 9.19
CA GLN A 56 -10.54 4.54 7.97
C GLN A 56 -9.64 4.78 6.75
N ASP A 57 -8.38 5.19 6.94
CA ASP A 57 -7.47 5.47 5.81
C ASP A 57 -6.68 4.25 5.31
N LEU A 58 -6.76 3.12 6.01
CA LEU A 58 -6.08 1.88 5.63
C LEU A 58 -6.52 1.40 4.23
N ASP A 59 -7.83 1.36 3.99
CA ASP A 59 -8.41 0.94 2.70
C ASP A 59 -7.96 1.85 1.54
N LYS A 60 -7.70 3.12 1.81
CA LYS A 60 -7.19 4.07 0.82
C LYS A 60 -5.73 3.79 0.46
N ILE A 61 -4.90 3.41 1.44
CA ILE A 61 -3.50 3.06 1.19
C ILE A 61 -3.40 1.72 0.45
N GLU A 62 -4.21 0.71 0.83
CA GLU A 62 -4.25 -0.56 0.09
C GLU A 62 -4.58 -0.33 -1.38
N LYS A 63 -5.60 0.49 -1.67
CA LYS A 63 -5.95 0.89 -3.05
C LYS A 63 -4.83 1.63 -3.77
N LEU A 64 -4.04 2.46 -3.09
CA LEU A 64 -2.89 3.15 -3.70
C LEU A 64 -1.79 2.17 -4.09
N ILE A 65 -1.52 1.16 -3.25
CA ILE A 65 -0.54 0.10 -3.54
C ILE A 65 -1.01 -0.73 -4.74
N GLU A 66 -2.27 -1.19 -4.71
CA GLU A 66 -2.86 -2.01 -5.78
C GLU A 66 -2.93 -1.27 -7.12
N SER A 67 -3.34 0.00 -7.12
CA SER A 67 -3.41 0.83 -8.33
C SER A 67 -2.03 1.31 -8.83
N GLY A 68 -1.03 1.31 -7.95
CA GLY A 68 0.29 1.84 -8.23
C GLY A 68 0.34 3.36 -8.37
N GLU A 69 -0.72 4.10 -7.99
CA GLU A 69 -0.85 5.56 -8.10
C GLU A 69 0.02 6.33 -7.07
N TYR A 70 1.18 5.79 -6.73
CA TYR A 70 2.17 6.40 -5.86
C TYR A 70 3.56 6.35 -6.50
N GLN A 71 4.46 7.22 -6.04
CA GLN A 71 5.86 7.24 -6.45
C GLN A 71 6.75 6.62 -5.37
N ASN A 72 6.54 7.03 -4.12
CA ASN A 72 7.28 6.54 -2.97
C ASN A 72 6.34 6.31 -1.78
N MET A 73 6.59 5.25 -1.03
CA MET A 73 5.91 4.96 0.23
C MET A 73 6.94 4.62 1.29
N GLU A 74 6.82 5.26 2.45
CA GLU A 74 7.65 4.98 3.63
C GLU A 74 6.77 4.64 4.81
N ILE A 75 7.05 3.51 5.45
CA ILE A 75 6.39 3.07 6.68
C ILE A 75 7.41 2.96 7.78
N LYS A 76 7.19 3.71 8.86
CA LYS A 76 7.89 3.55 10.12
C LYS A 76 7.09 2.59 10.99
N GLN A 77 7.65 1.43 11.29
CA GLN A 77 7.07 0.43 12.17
C GLN A 77 7.09 0.89 13.63
N GLN A 78 6.26 0.27 14.48
CA GLN A 78 6.20 0.59 15.92
C GLN A 78 7.53 0.37 16.63
N ASN A 79 8.31 -0.62 16.21
CA ASN A 79 9.66 -0.91 16.73
C ASN A 79 10.75 0.04 16.19
N GLY A 80 10.38 1.06 15.42
CA GLY A 80 11.31 2.03 14.84
C GLY A 80 11.92 1.62 13.49
N LYS A 81 11.70 0.39 13.01
CA LYS A 81 12.18 -0.05 11.69
C LYS A 81 11.46 0.68 10.57
N ILE A 82 12.21 1.16 9.58
CA ILE A 82 11.66 1.79 8.37
C ILE A 82 11.63 0.77 7.24
N VAL A 83 10.52 0.74 6.49
CA VAL A 83 10.36 -0.04 5.26
C VAL A 83 9.84 0.91 4.18
N SER A 84 10.47 0.90 3.02
CA SER A 84 10.10 1.75 1.89
C SER A 84 9.85 0.94 0.63
N ALA A 85 8.98 1.45 -0.24
CA ALA A 85 8.76 0.95 -1.58
C ALA A 85 8.78 2.12 -2.56
N HIS A 86 9.48 1.91 -3.67
CA HIS A 86 9.59 2.88 -4.73
C HIS A 86 9.07 2.28 -6.03
N ARG A 87 8.22 3.03 -6.74
CA ARG A 87 7.68 2.61 -8.02
C ARG A 87 8.23 3.48 -9.14
N THR A 88 9.17 2.92 -9.91
CA THR A 88 9.73 3.57 -11.09
C THR A 88 8.96 3.12 -12.32
N ILE A 89 8.17 4.02 -12.90
CA ILE A 89 7.58 3.80 -14.23
C ILE A 89 8.36 4.64 -15.23
N ARG A 90 8.90 3.99 -16.27
CA ARG A 90 9.48 4.72 -17.41
C ARG A 90 8.36 5.43 -18.15
N THR A 91 8.17 6.72 -17.89
CA THR A 91 7.44 7.58 -18.81
C THR A 91 8.28 7.71 -20.07
N ASN A 92 7.90 7.00 -21.13
CA ASN A 92 8.42 7.28 -22.47
C ASN A 92 7.96 8.70 -22.83
N PHE A 93 8.81 9.69 -22.60
CA PHE A 93 8.69 10.98 -23.26
C PHE A 93 8.99 10.72 -24.74
N ALA A 94 7.94 10.48 -25.53
CA ALA A 94 8.04 10.61 -26.98
C ALA A 94 8.47 12.06 -27.25
N ARG A 95 9.75 12.26 -27.61
CA ARG A 95 10.24 13.54 -28.11
C ARG A 95 9.43 13.87 -29.36
N LYS A 96 8.62 14.91 -29.28
CA LYS A 96 7.92 15.50 -30.42
C LYS A 96 8.85 16.50 -31.10
#